data_AF-A0A5P6VRC5-F1
#
_entry.id   AF-A0A5P6VRC5-F1
#
_cell.length_a   1.000
_cell.length_b   1.000
_cell.length_c   1.000
_cell.angle_alpha   90.00
_cell.angle_beta   90.00
_cell.angle_gamma   90.00
#
_symmetry.space_group_name_H-M   'P 1'
#
loop_
_entity.id
_entity.type
_entity.pdbx_description
1 polymer ?
#
loop_
_entity_poly.entity_id
_entity_poly.type
_entity_poly.pdbx_seq_one_letter_code
_entity_poly.pdbx_strand_id
1 'polypeptide(L)'
;MISKKEICDILESKLEIGSDFIVGEFVRKPGMSGCMEIKGSWYLYSVDDHADCIFTGPFNDKAIVYACAVKMHSSKLFQEYRFSKEEFSVYMNNHFYSLEEME
;
A
#
# COMPACT_ATOMS: atom_id res chain seq x y z
N MET A 1 0.21 -10.04 15.51
CA MET A 1 -0.38 -8.82 14.94
C MET A 1 0.73 -7.79 14.97
N ILE A 2 1.13 -7.26 13.81
CA ILE A 2 2.18 -6.24 13.74
C ILE A 2 1.46 -4.90 13.95
N SER A 3 1.96 -4.05 14.84
CA SER A 3 1.30 -2.76 15.06
C SER A 3 1.44 -1.87 13.82
N LYS A 4 0.50 -0.93 13.64
CA LYS A 4 0.57 0.11 12.60
C LYS A 4 1.94 0.80 12.58
N LYS A 5 2.44 1.15 13.76
CA LYS A 5 3.74 1.79 13.93
C LYS A 5 4.88 0.91 13.41
N GLU A 6 4.90 -0.37 13.76
CA GLU A 6 5.94 -1.29 13.28
C GLU A 6 5.90 -1.45 11.75
N ILE A 7 4.71 -1.46 11.13
CA ILE A 7 4.60 -1.49 9.66
C ILE A 7 5.20 -0.23 9.05
N CYS A 8 4.85 0.94 9.58
CA CYS A 8 5.43 2.22 9.14
C CYS A 8 6.95 2.20 9.29
N ASP A 9 7.47 1.81 10.45
CA ASP A 9 8.90 1.74 10.74
C ASP A 9 9.62 0.77 9.77
N ILE A 10 9.03 -0.38 9.45
CA ILE A 10 9.57 -1.34 8.47
C ILE A 10 9.65 -0.71 7.08
N LEU A 11 8.57 -0.07 6.64
CA LEU A 11 8.51 0.55 5.31
C LEU A 11 9.52 1.69 5.20
N GLU A 12 9.53 2.61 6.17
CA GLU A 12 10.43 3.77 6.19
C GLU A 12 11.91 3.38 6.34
N SER A 13 12.22 2.31 7.08
CA SER A 13 13.60 1.86 7.27
C SER A 13 14.15 1.00 6.14
N LYS A 14 13.29 0.19 5.49
CA LYS A 14 13.73 -0.79 4.48
C LYS A 14 13.47 -0.36 3.04
N LEU A 15 12.53 0.56 2.81
CA LEU A 15 12.26 1.11 1.48
C LEU A 15 12.94 2.46 1.31
N GLU A 16 13.46 2.69 0.10
CA GLU A 16 13.96 4.01 -0.29
C GLU A 16 12.75 4.85 -0.71
N ILE A 17 12.06 5.40 0.30
CA ILE A 17 10.84 6.19 0.10
C ILE A 17 11.18 7.53 -0.53
N GLY A 18 10.74 7.71 -1.78
CA GLY A 18 10.77 8.99 -2.48
C GLY A 18 9.73 9.96 -1.94
N SER A 19 9.82 11.24 -2.31
CA SER A 19 8.85 12.27 -1.92
C SER A 19 7.44 12.06 -2.48
N ASP A 20 7.28 11.08 -3.37
CA ASP A 20 6.06 10.70 -4.07
C ASP A 20 5.36 9.47 -3.47
N PHE A 21 5.91 8.88 -2.40
CA PHE A 21 5.31 7.77 -1.69
C PHE A 21 5.10 8.12 -0.21
N ILE A 22 3.86 8.04 0.29
CA ILE A 22 3.52 8.36 1.67
C ILE A 22 3.05 7.11 2.41
N VAL A 23 3.52 6.92 3.65
CA VAL A 23 3.19 5.78 4.49
C VAL A 23 2.26 6.20 5.62
N GLY A 24 1.13 5.50 5.75
CA GLY A 24 0.21 5.63 6.87
C GLY A 24 -0.84 6.74 6.74
N GLU A 25 -0.75 7.58 5.71
CA GLU A 25 -1.64 8.71 5.45
C GLU A 25 -2.07 8.73 3.98
N PHE A 26 -3.22 9.35 3.71
CA PHE A 26 -3.72 9.57 2.36
C PHE A 26 -3.48 11.00 1.91
N VAL A 27 -2.73 11.16 0.83
CA VAL A 27 -2.48 12.47 0.20
C VAL A 27 -3.06 12.46 -1.21
N ARG A 28 -4.21 13.12 -1.38
CA ARG A 28 -4.85 13.32 -2.70
C ARG A 28 -4.18 14.44 -3.48
N LYS A 29 -2.99 14.17 -4.01
CA LYS A 29 -2.24 15.09 -4.87
C LYS A 29 -1.73 14.33 -6.10
N PRO A 30 -1.85 14.88 -7.31
CA PRO A 30 -1.35 14.27 -8.52
C PRO A 30 0.08 13.74 -8.42
N GLY A 31 0.29 12.51 -8.90
CA GLY A 31 1.57 11.82 -8.88
C GLY A 31 1.97 11.24 -7.52
N MET A 32 1.15 11.40 -6.47
CA MET A 32 1.42 10.75 -5.18
C MET A 32 0.87 9.33 -5.15
N SER A 33 1.57 8.47 -4.44
CA SER A 33 1.12 7.13 -4.09
C SER A 33 1.46 6.83 -2.64
N GLY A 34 1.02 5.69 -2.12
CA GLY A 34 1.28 5.37 -0.73
C GLY A 34 0.50 4.17 -0.22
N CYS A 35 0.55 4.00 1.10
CA CYS A 35 -0.29 3.06 1.81
C CYS A 35 -0.99 3.71 3.00
N MET A 36 -2.22 3.28 3.29
CA MET A 36 -3.02 3.80 4.40
C MET A 36 -3.85 2.68 5.03
N GLU A 37 -4.27 2.89 6.27
CA GLU A 37 -5.21 2.02 6.96
C GLU A 37 -6.59 2.66 6.96
N ILE A 38 -7.62 1.90 6.57
CA ILE A 38 -9.03 2.31 6.58
C ILE A 38 -9.81 1.23 7.33
N LYS A 39 -10.51 1.61 8.40
CA LYS A 39 -11.37 0.71 9.20
C LYS A 39 -10.68 -0.61 9.60
N GLY A 40 -9.38 -0.58 9.91
CA GLY A 40 -8.62 -1.77 10.33
C GLY A 40 -8.03 -2.61 9.19
N SER A 41 -8.14 -2.14 7.94
CA SER A 41 -7.57 -2.83 6.77
C SER A 41 -6.60 -1.93 6.01
N TRP A 42 -5.54 -2.52 5.46
CA TRP A 42 -4.52 -1.78 4.73
C TRP A 42 -4.80 -1.70 3.24
N TYR A 43 -4.49 -0.56 2.64
CA TYR A 43 -4.67 -0.32 1.22
C TYR A 43 -3.45 0.39 0.65
N LEU A 44 -3.10 0.05 -0.59
CA LEU A 44 -2.30 0.92 -1.43
C LEU A 44 -3.21 1.97 -2.06
N TYR A 45 -2.67 3.15 -2.32
CA TYR A 45 -3.33 4.14 -3.17
C TYR A 45 -2.36 4.72 -4.20
N SER A 46 -2.91 5.22 -5.30
CA SER A 46 -2.19 6.04 -6.28
C SER A 46 -3.12 7.12 -6.80
N VAL A 47 -2.59 8.32 -6.97
CA VAL A 47 -3.30 9.49 -7.47
C VAL A 47 -2.70 9.84 -8.82
N ASP A 48 -3.51 9.78 -9.87
CA ASP A 48 -3.06 10.10 -11.21
C ASP A 48 -2.92 11.62 -11.43
N ASP A 49 -2.51 12.00 -12.65
CA ASP A 49 -2.32 13.41 -13.00
C ASP A 49 -3.60 14.25 -12.98
N HIS A 50 -4.77 13.59 -13.02
CA HIS A 50 -6.10 14.21 -12.96
C HIS A 50 -6.67 14.27 -11.53
N ALA A 51 -5.91 13.83 -10.53
CA ALA A 51 -6.32 13.68 -9.14
C ALA A 51 -7.41 12.60 -8.91
N ASP A 52 -7.53 11.65 -9.84
CA ASP A 52 -8.31 10.44 -9.66
C ASP A 52 -7.50 9.41 -8.86
N CYS A 53 -8.19 8.69 -7.99
CA CYS A 53 -7.58 7.78 -7.04
C CYS A 53 -7.89 6.34 -7.42
N ILE A 54 -6.87 5.48 -7.31
CA ILE A 54 -7.05 4.04 -7.34
C ILE A 54 -6.55 3.50 -6.01
N PHE A 55 -7.40 2.76 -5.32
CA PHE A 55 -7.08 2.03 -4.11
C PHE A 55 -6.99 0.54 -4.42
N THR A 56 -6.08 -0.17 -3.77
CA THR A 56 -5.92 -1.63 -3.91
C THR A 56 -5.81 -2.26 -2.55
N GLY A 57 -6.54 -3.34 -2.31
CA GLY A 57 -6.61 -4.02 -1.00
C GLY A 57 -7.98 -4.69 -0.82
N PRO A 58 -8.42 -5.00 0.40
CA PRO A 58 -7.68 -4.85 1.66
C PRO A 58 -6.53 -5.86 1.78
N PHE A 59 -5.44 -5.42 2.39
CA PHE A 59 -4.29 -6.24 2.75
C PHE A 59 -4.22 -6.44 4.26
N ASN A 60 -3.70 -7.58 4.68
CA ASN A 60 -3.24 -7.77 6.06
C ASN A 60 -1.86 -7.12 6.28
N ASP A 61 -1.42 -7.08 7.54
CA ASP A 61 -0.15 -6.47 7.98
C ASP A 61 1.09 -6.90 7.16
N LYS A 62 1.17 -8.18 6.77
CA LYS A 62 2.33 -8.70 6.01
C LYS A 62 2.19 -8.41 4.52
N ALA A 63 0.97 -8.57 4.00
CA ALA A 63 0.67 -8.34 2.60
C ALA A 63 0.90 -6.86 2.23
N ILE A 64 0.56 -5.90 3.09
CA ILE A 64 0.80 -4.49 2.77
C ILE A 64 2.29 -4.16 2.66
N VAL A 65 3.14 -4.76 3.50
CA VAL A 65 4.60 -4.59 3.43
C VAL A 65 5.13 -5.06 2.08
N TYR A 66 4.69 -6.24 1.63
CA TYR A 66 5.08 -6.75 0.32
C TYR A 66 4.46 -5.94 -0.84
N ALA A 67 3.20 -5.51 -0.72
CA ALA A 67 2.53 -4.70 -1.74
C ALA A 67 3.26 -3.37 -1.98
N CYS A 68 3.70 -2.70 -0.90
CA CYS A 68 4.52 -1.49 -1.00
C CYS A 68 5.87 -1.78 -1.68
N ALA A 69 6.53 -2.89 -1.32
CA ALA A 69 7.78 -3.32 -1.93
C ALA A 69 7.64 -3.54 -3.45
N VAL A 70 6.55 -4.19 -3.88
CA VAL A 70 6.25 -4.41 -5.31
C VAL A 70 5.97 -3.09 -6.01
N LYS A 71 5.14 -2.22 -5.42
CA LYS A 71 4.79 -0.90 -5.97
C LYS A 71 6.02 0.00 -6.16
N MET A 72 6.96 -0.05 -5.22
CA MET A 72 8.20 0.71 -5.24
C MET A 72 9.35 -0.01 -5.96
N HIS A 73 9.12 -1.20 -6.53
CA HIS A 73 10.14 -2.04 -7.16
C HIS A 73 11.36 -2.34 -6.25
N SER A 74 11.15 -2.44 -4.94
CA SER A 74 12.21 -2.71 -3.96
C SER A 74 12.33 -4.20 -3.65
N SER A 75 13.39 -4.82 -4.15
CA SER A 75 13.68 -6.24 -3.94
C SER A 75 14.15 -6.58 -2.52
N LYS A 76 14.51 -5.58 -1.70
CA LYS A 76 15.04 -5.76 -0.33
C LYS A 76 14.07 -6.54 0.56
N LEU A 77 12.76 -6.37 0.36
CA LEU A 77 11.72 -7.02 1.17
C LEU A 77 11.25 -8.37 0.61
N PHE A 78 11.66 -8.76 -0.60
CA PHE A 78 11.12 -9.95 -1.27
C PHE A 78 11.56 -11.29 -0.65
N GLN A 79 12.63 -11.27 0.15
CA GLN A 79 13.09 -12.46 0.87
C GLN A 79 12.34 -12.70 2.18
N GLU A 80 11.82 -11.63 2.80
CA GLU A 80 11.18 -11.68 4.11
C GLU A 80 9.65 -11.70 4.03
N TYR A 81 9.10 -11.06 2.99
CA TYR A 81 7.68 -10.96 2.75
C TYR A 81 7.37 -11.50 1.36
N ARG A 82 6.20 -12.12 1.21
CA ARG A 82 5.69 -12.61 -0.06
C ARG A 82 4.19 -12.79 0.03
N PHE A 83 3.50 -12.47 -1.06
CA PHE A 83 2.08 -12.78 -1.18
C PHE A 83 1.80 -14.28 -1.16
N SER A 84 0.72 -14.67 -0.49
CA SER A 84 -0.04 -15.88 -0.79
C SER A 84 -0.72 -15.76 -2.16
N LYS A 85 -1.36 -16.85 -2.64
CA LYS A 85 -2.12 -16.78 -3.90
C LYS A 85 -3.31 -15.83 -3.78
N GLU A 86 -3.95 -15.82 -2.63
CA GLU A 86 -5.11 -14.97 -2.30
C GLU A 86 -4.68 -13.50 -2.25
N GLU A 87 -3.60 -13.19 -1.55
CA GLU A 87 -3.06 -11.81 -1.46
C GLU A 87 -2.59 -11.29 -2.82
N PHE A 88 -2.00 -12.16 -3.65
CA PHE A 88 -1.65 -11.80 -5.02
C PHE A 88 -2.89 -11.55 -5.88
N SER A 89 -3.95 -12.35 -5.70
CA SER A 89 -5.23 -12.12 -6.38
C SER A 89 -5.85 -10.77 -6.00
N VAL A 90 -5.77 -10.39 -4.72
CA VAL A 90 -6.19 -9.06 -4.25
C VAL A 90 -5.38 -7.96 -4.92
N TYR A 91 -4.05 -8.08 -4.91
CA TYR A 91 -3.15 -7.09 -5.52
C TYR A 91 -3.43 -6.87 -7.01
N MET A 92 -3.81 -7.93 -7.74
CA MET A 92 -4.02 -7.87 -9.18
C MET A 92 -5.43 -7.47 -9.62
N ASN A 93 -6.45 -7.69 -8.77
CA ASN A 93 -7.84 -7.63 -9.24
C ASN A 93 -8.76 -6.82 -8.34
N ASN A 94 -8.38 -6.51 -7.09
CA ASN A 94 -9.27 -5.82 -6.17
C ASN A 94 -8.92 -4.35 -6.05
N HIS A 95 -9.52 -3.56 -6.94
CA HIS A 95 -9.31 -2.12 -7.06
C HIS A 95 -10.60 -1.35 -6.81
N PHE A 96 -10.47 -0.20 -6.15
CA PHE A 96 -11.55 0.72 -5.87
C PHE A 96 -11.19 2.10 -6.40
N TYR A 97 -12.18 2.86 -6.84
CA TYR A 97 -11.98 4.18 -7.47
C TYR A 97 -12.48 5.33 -6.58
N SER A 98 -13.06 5.02 -5.42
CA SER A 98 -13.43 5.98 -4.40
C SER A 98 -13.30 5.37 -2.99
N LEU A 99 -13.23 6.23 -1.97
CA LEU A 99 -13.27 5.77 -0.58
C LEU A 99 -14.63 5.17 -0.20
N GLU A 100 -15.71 5.57 -0.88
CA GLU A 100 -17.08 5.09 -0.65
C GLU A 100 -17.26 3.63 -1.09
N GLU A 101 -16.57 3.21 -2.16
CA GLU A 101 -16.58 1.81 -2.62
C GLU A 101 -15.88 0.84 -1.66
N MET A 102 -15.08 1.37 -0.73
CA MET A 102 -14.30 0.60 0.24
C MET A 102 -15.04 0.39 1.57
N GLU A 103 -16.27 0.92 1.70
CA GLU A 103 -17.06 0.91 2.93
C GLU A 103 -17.89 -0.35 3.18
#